data_AF-A0A7X8ZM40-F1
#
_entry.id   AF-A0A7X8ZM40-F1
#
_cell.length_a   1.000
_cell.length_b   1.000
_cell.length_c   1.000
_cell.angle_alpha   90.00
_cell.angle_beta   90.00
_cell.angle_gamma   90.00
#
_symmetry.space_group_name_H-M   'P 1'
#
loop_
_entity.id
_entity.type
_entity.pdbx_description
1 polymer ?
#
loop_
_entity_poly.entity_id
_entity_poly.type
_entity_poly.pdbx_seq_one_letter_code
_entity_poly.pdbx_strand_id
1 'polypeptide(L)'
;MNRDDIMKILPHRDNMLLLDSIEEIDGVAIGHYYVKGDEFFLKGHFPNNPIVPGVILCEIQAQSTCILLKDKLKENCLPFYTGLNNVKFRAPVKPQEE
;
A
#
# COMPACT_ATOMS: atom_id res chain seq x y z
N MET A 1 4.83 5.71 11.87
CA MET A 1 3.63 6.58 11.66
C MET A 1 2.42 5.67 11.58
N ASN A 2 1.35 6.02 12.30
CA ASN A 2 0.10 5.26 12.24
C ASN A 2 -0.79 5.74 11.08
N ARG A 3 -1.90 5.06 10.83
CA ARG A 3 -2.85 5.39 9.75
C ARG A 3 -3.32 6.85 9.75
N ASP A 4 -3.53 7.46 10.92
CA ASP A 4 -3.97 8.86 11.02
C ASP A 4 -2.88 9.83 10.55
N ASP A 5 -1.62 9.54 10.86
CA ASP A 5 -0.49 10.32 10.36
C ASP A 5 -0.28 10.12 8.86
N ILE A 6 -0.51 8.90 8.35
CA ILE A 6 -0.42 8.60 6.92
C ILE A 6 -1.44 9.43 6.12
N MET A 7 -2.67 9.59 6.65
CA MET A 7 -3.72 10.39 6.00
C MET A 7 -3.38 11.88 5.84
N LYS A 8 -2.39 12.40 6.58
CA LYS A 8 -1.88 13.77 6.45
C LYS A 8 -0.91 13.92 5.27
N ILE A 9 -0.28 12.82 4.85
CA ILE A 9 0.72 12.80 3.76
C ILE A 9 0.07 12.32 2.46
N LEU A 10 -0.72 11.25 2.53
CA LEU A 10 -1.34 10.62 1.38
C LEU A 10 -2.76 11.15 1.17
N PRO A 11 -3.18 11.36 -0.09
CA PRO A 11 -4.57 11.70 -0.42
C PRO A 11 -5.51 10.47 -0.42
N HIS A 12 -4.97 9.24 -0.45
CA HIS A 12 -5.74 7.99 -0.49
C HIS A 12 -6.65 7.83 0.74
N ARG A 13 -7.85 7.29 0.55
CA ARG A 13 -8.85 7.09 1.62
C ARG A 13 -9.51 5.71 1.53
N ASP A 14 -10.15 5.33 2.63
CA ASP A 14 -10.99 4.14 2.75
C ASP A 14 -10.32 2.89 2.18
N ASN A 15 -11.00 2.24 1.24
CA ASN A 15 -10.60 0.99 0.58
C ASN A 15 -9.32 1.10 -0.26
N MET A 16 -8.83 2.31 -0.51
CA MET A 16 -7.60 2.56 -1.29
C MET A 16 -6.47 3.15 -0.46
N LEU A 17 -6.66 3.39 0.84
CA LEU A 17 -5.53 3.62 1.74
C LEU A 17 -5.05 2.27 2.29
N LEU A 18 -4.00 1.74 1.68
CA LEU A 18 -3.55 0.36 1.83
C LEU A 18 -2.31 0.24 2.73
N LEU A 19 -2.31 1.00 3.83
CA LEU A 19 -1.26 0.97 4.84
C LEU A 19 -1.88 1.09 6.23
N ASP A 20 -1.42 0.24 7.14
CA ASP A 20 -1.77 0.31 8.56
C ASP A 20 -0.74 1.15 9.31
N SER A 21 0.54 0.97 8.98
CA SER A 21 1.65 1.76 9.50
C SER A 21 2.77 1.88 8.47
N ILE A 22 3.58 2.93 8.63
CA ILE A 22 4.81 3.13 7.85
C ILE A 22 5.93 3.68 8.73
N GLU A 23 7.16 3.29 8.43
CA GLU A 23 8.37 3.82 9.03
C GLU A 23 9.47 4.05 7.99
N GLU A 24 10.42 4.90 8.35
CA GLU A 24 11.58 5.24 7.54
C GLU A 24 12.82 4.90 8.37
N ILE A 25 13.65 3.99 7.87
CA ILE A 25 14.90 3.56 8.51
C ILE A 25 16.03 3.72 7.50
N ASP A 26 17.00 4.58 7.80
CA ASP A 26 18.17 4.83 6.95
C ASP A 26 17.83 5.14 5.48
N GLY A 27 16.76 5.91 5.25
CA GLY A 27 16.27 6.28 3.92
C GLY A 27 15.49 5.17 3.19
N VAL A 28 15.17 4.07 3.88
CA VAL A 28 14.32 3.00 3.38
C VAL A 28 12.92 3.13 3.99
N ALA A 29 11.90 3.16 3.13
CA ALA A 29 10.51 3.08 3.56
C ALA A 29 10.11 1.62 3.81
N ILE A 30 9.51 1.39 4.98
CA ILE A 30 8.93 0.10 5.36
C ILE A 30 7.46 0.36 5.65
N GLY A 31 6.58 -0.28 4.90
CA GLY A 31 5.14 -0.18 5.09
C GLY A 31 4.53 -1.52 5.45
N HIS A 32 3.55 -1.49 6.34
CA HIS A 32 2.87 -2.66 6.84
C HIS A 32 1.39 -2.60 6.46
N TYR A 33 0.86 -3.73 6.02
CA TYR A 33 -0.54 -3.88 5.69
C TYR A 33 -0.98 -5.30 6.02
N TYR A 34 -1.90 -5.43 6.97
CA TYR A 34 -2.46 -6.72 7.34
C TYR A 34 -3.69 -7.03 6.48
N VAL A 35 -3.65 -8.16 5.77
CA VAL A 35 -4.75 -8.60 4.90
C VAL A 35 -5.87 -9.20 5.76
N LYS A 36 -6.95 -8.47 5.99
CA LYS A 36 -8.05 -8.86 6.88
C LYS A 36 -8.92 -9.97 6.31
N GLY A 37 -9.06 -10.01 4.99
CA GLY A 37 -9.92 -10.96 4.27
C GLY A 37 -11.27 -10.38 3.82
N ASP A 38 -11.65 -9.19 4.29
CA ASP A 38 -12.90 -8.50 3.92
C ASP A 38 -12.72 -7.42 2.85
N GLU A 39 -11.48 -7.20 2.39
CA GLU A 39 -11.13 -6.21 1.38
C GLU A 39 -11.95 -6.40 0.10
N PHE A 40 -12.33 -5.28 -0.52
CA PHE A 40 -13.17 -5.31 -1.71
C PHE A 40 -12.56 -6.13 -2.86
N PHE A 41 -11.23 -6.13 -2.99
CA PHE A 41 -10.54 -6.83 -4.06
C PHE A 41 -10.53 -8.36 -3.87
N LEU A 42 -10.63 -8.85 -2.62
CA LEU A 42 -10.65 -10.31 -2.36
C LEU A 42 -11.99 -10.95 -2.68
N LYS A 43 -13.09 -10.17 -2.67
CA LYS A 43 -14.44 -10.67 -3.00
C LYS A 43 -14.51 -11.26 -4.41
N GLY A 44 -13.71 -10.72 -5.33
CA GLY A 44 -13.64 -11.14 -6.72
C GLY A 44 -12.33 -11.82 -7.13
N HIS A 45 -11.32 -11.86 -6.27
CA HIS A 45 -9.99 -12.36 -6.62
C HIS A 45 -9.48 -13.38 -5.58
N PHE A 46 -9.95 -14.62 -5.60
CA PHE A 46 -11.05 -15.16 -6.41
C PHE A 46 -12.13 -15.72 -5.48
N PRO A 47 -13.40 -15.81 -5.93
CA PRO A 47 -14.42 -16.50 -5.16
C PRO A 47 -13.95 -17.91 -4.77
N ASN A 48 -14.06 -18.26 -3.48
CA ASN A 48 -13.58 -19.51 -2.86
C ASN A 48 -12.06 -19.71 -2.80
N ASN A 49 -11.24 -18.79 -3.31
CA ASN A 49 -9.79 -18.82 -3.22
C ASN A 49 -9.21 -17.38 -3.21
N PRO A 50 -9.40 -16.63 -2.11
CA PRO A 50 -8.98 -15.24 -2.02
C PRO A 50 -7.46 -15.11 -2.03
N ILE A 51 -6.94 -14.27 -2.91
CA ILE A 51 -5.53 -13.97 -3.13
C ILE A 51 -5.44 -12.46 -3.37
N VAL A 52 -4.49 -11.77 -2.74
CA VAL A 52 -4.27 -10.35 -3.03
C VAL A 52 -3.79 -10.20 -4.48
N PRO A 53 -4.45 -9.38 -5.33
CA PRO A 53 -3.94 -9.13 -6.67
C PRO A 53 -2.54 -8.53 -6.63
N GLY A 54 -1.63 -8.98 -7.49
CA GLY A 54 -0.25 -8.46 -7.50
C GLY A 54 -0.18 -6.93 -7.70
N VAL A 55 -1.13 -6.37 -8.45
CA VAL A 55 -1.25 -4.90 -8.63
C VAL A 55 -1.58 -4.15 -7.34
N ILE A 56 -2.30 -4.77 -6.40
CA ILE A 56 -2.55 -4.19 -5.07
C ILE A 56 -1.28 -4.20 -4.24
N LEU A 57 -0.46 -5.25 -4.33
CA LEU A 57 0.86 -5.28 -3.68
C LEU A 57 1.78 -4.16 -4.21
N CYS A 58 1.75 -3.90 -5.51
CA CYS A 58 2.47 -2.76 -6.09
C CYS A 58 1.96 -1.41 -5.55
N GLU A 59 0.65 -1.27 -5.38
CA GLU A 59 0.06 -0.04 -4.83
C GLU A 59 0.44 0.16 -3.35
N ILE A 60 0.39 -0.91 -2.53
CA ILE A 60 0.87 -0.88 -1.13
C ILE A 60 2.34 -0.42 -1.08
N GLN A 61 3.19 -0.99 -1.94
CA GLN A 61 4.60 -0.59 -2.04
C GLN A 61 4.72 0.90 -2.43
N ALA A 62 3.98 1.35 -3.44
CA ALA A 62 4.03 2.73 -3.91
C ALA A 62 3.62 3.72 -2.81
N GLN A 63 2.53 3.46 -2.10
CA GLN A 63 2.08 4.29 -0.98
C GLN A 63 3.12 4.35 0.14
N SER A 64 3.81 3.23 0.42
CA SER A 64 4.87 3.17 1.44
C SER A 64 5.98 4.17 1.16
N THR A 65 6.35 4.35 -0.11
CA THR A 65 7.43 5.28 -0.50
C THR A 65 7.13 6.75 -0.20
N CYS A 66 5.87 7.11 0.04
CA CYS A 66 5.50 8.51 0.27
C CYS A 66 6.07 9.10 1.56
N ILE A 67 6.47 8.28 2.55
CA ILE A 67 7.19 8.78 3.72
C ILE A 67 8.52 9.44 3.33
N LEU A 68 9.20 8.93 2.29
CA LEU A 68 10.46 9.49 1.78
C LEU A 68 10.24 10.81 1.03
N LEU A 69 8.99 11.11 0.67
CA LEU A 69 8.60 12.31 -0.07
C LEU A 69 7.80 13.29 0.79
N LYS A 70 7.63 13.02 2.10
CA LYS A 70 6.75 13.80 3.00
C LYS A 70 7.03 15.31 2.97
N ASP A 71 8.29 15.72 2.86
CA ASP A 71 8.69 17.14 2.84
C ASP A 71 8.40 17.81 1.48
N LYS A 72 8.20 17.02 0.42
CA LYS A 72 7.89 17.46 -0.94
C LYS A 72 6.38 17.39 -1.25
N LEU A 73 5.65 16.54 -0.55
CA LEU A 73 4.20 16.39 -0.65
C LEU A 73 3.52 17.56 0.08
N LYS A 74 3.53 18.73 -0.56
CA LYS A 74 2.83 19.94 -0.11
C LYS A 74 1.31 19.80 -0.29
N GLU A 75 0.57 20.70 0.34
CA GLU A 75 -0.87 20.87 0.12
C GLU A 75 -1.21 20.90 -1.38
N ASN A 76 -2.22 20.11 -1.78
CA ASN A 76 -2.67 19.90 -3.16
C ASN A 76 -1.68 19.21 -4.13
N CYS A 77 -0.61 18.60 -3.63
CA CYS A 77 0.24 17.74 -4.46
C CYS A 77 -0.34 16.33 -4.54
N LEU A 78 -0.71 15.89 -5.75
CA LEU A 78 -1.09 14.50 -6.00
C LEU A 78 0.12 13.74 -6.56
N PRO A 79 0.70 12.79 -5.82
CA PRO A 79 1.73 11.93 -6.35
C PRO A 79 1.12 10.99 -7.38
N PHE A 80 1.74 10.90 -8.55
CA PHE A 80 1.36 9.94 -9.59
C PHE A 80 2.43 8.87 -9.72
N TYR A 81 1.98 7.63 -9.71
CA TYR A 81 2.84 6.50 -9.96
C TYR A 81 2.95 6.25 -11.47
N THR A 82 4.12 6.57 -12.05
CA THR A 82 4.29 6.64 -13.51
C THR A 82 4.88 5.37 -14.12
N GLY A 83 5.50 4.50 -13.33
CA GLY A 83 6.11 3.30 -13.84
C GLY A 83 6.66 2.37 -12.76
N LEU A 84 6.72 1.10 -13.14
CA LEU A 84 7.28 0.00 -12.37
C LEU A 84 8.29 -0.71 -13.27
N ASN A 85 9.43 -1.10 -12.73
CA ASN A 85 10.43 -1.86 -13.47
C ASN A 85 10.82 -3.12 -12.69
N ASN A 86 11.09 -4.22 -13.41
CA ASN A 86 11.55 -5.50 -12.84
C ASN A 86 10.67 -6.09 -11.72
N VAL A 87 9.36 -5.87 -11.76
CA VAL A 87 8.41 -6.45 -10.78
C VAL A 87 8.30 -7.95 -10.97
N LYS A 88 8.42 -8.71 -9.87
CA LYS A 88 8.24 -10.16 -9.84
C LYS A 88 7.51 -10.56 -8.57
N PHE A 89 6.41 -11.31 -8.71
CA PHE A 89 5.69 -11.91 -7.60
C PHE A 89 6.17 -13.35 -7.40
N ARG A 90 6.61 -13.70 -6.19
CA ARG A 90 7.22 -15.00 -5.89
C ARG A 90 6.27 -16.01 -5.27
N ALA A 91 5.30 -15.51 -4.50
CA ALA A 91 4.28 -16.31 -3.83
C ALA A 91 2.97 -15.50 -3.75
N PRO A 92 1.80 -16.16 -3.71
CA PRO A 92 0.54 -15.48 -3.44
C PRO A 92 0.52 -14.96 -1.99
N VAL A 93 -0.07 -13.78 -1.80
CA VAL A 93 -0.42 -13.27 -0.47
C VAL A 93 -1.90 -13.57 -0.21
N LYS A 94 -2.23 -14.08 0.97
CA LYS A 94 -3.57 -14.54 1.36
C LYS A 94 -4.12 -13.76 2.55
N PRO A 95 -5.42 -13.89 2.85
CA PRO A 95 -5.96 -13.37 4.11
C PRO A 95 -5.18 -13.86 5.33
N GLN A 96 -5.10 -13.01 6.33
CA GLN A 96 -4.41 -13.19 7.62
C GLN A 96 -2.88 -13.16 7.54
N GLU A 97 -2.33 -12.68 6.43
CA GLU A 97 -0.89 -12.43 6.27
C GLU A 97 -0.57 -10.92 6.39
N GLU A 98 0.67 -10.62 6.78
CA GLU A 98 1.28 -9.28 6.85
C GLU A 98 2.45 -9.19 5.87
#